data_AF-A0A660RBM2-F1
#
_entry.id   AF-A0A660RBM2-F1
#
_cell.length_a   1.000
_cell.length_b   1.000
_cell.length_c   1.000
_cell.angle_alpha   90.00
_cell.angle_beta   90.00
_cell.angle_gamma   90.00
#
_symmetry.space_group_name_H-M   'P 1'
#
loop_
_entity.id
_entity.type
_entity.pdbx_description
1 polymer ?
#
loop_
_entity_poly.entity_id
_entity_poly.type
_entity_poly.pdbx_seq_one_letter_code
_entity_poly.pdbx_strand_id
1 'polypeptide(L)'
;MLEKIFVMSIFILTYYFIIFGKLQRSAIVFLMGLIVALTKFVEGMKIHRIGEFIDMNTIGLLLGMMIIVGVLKKTGFFQYAAIKVIKAGGSDFWRLTVRISMLVAIFSAFLDNVTTILLFSPILFLLLDTVEVDPTPFLFLIVISSNIGGTATMIGDPPNILVGSAS
;
A
#
# COMPACT_ATOMS: atom_id res chain seq x y z
N MET A 1 26.03 22.60 12.66
CA MET A 1 24.70 23.06 13.15
C MET A 1 23.84 23.57 12.00
N LEU A 2 24.34 24.45 11.13
CA LEU A 2 23.62 24.95 9.96
C LEU A 2 23.15 23.83 9.00
N GLU A 3 24.01 22.84 8.74
CA GLU A 3 23.69 21.69 7.89
C GLU A 3 22.47 20.91 8.40
N LYS A 4 22.43 20.61 9.70
CA LYS A 4 21.29 19.93 10.33
C LYS A 4 20.00 20.74 10.22
N ILE A 5 20.07 22.05 10.43
CA ILE A 5 18.92 22.95 10.29
C ILE A 5 18.43 22.93 8.84
N PHE A 6 19.33 23.03 7.87
CA PHE A 6 19.00 22.97 6.44
C PHE A 6 18.28 21.67 6.05
N VAL A 7 18.83 20.51 6.45
CA VAL A 7 18.22 19.20 6.18
C VAL A 7 16.86 19.07 6.86
N MET A 8 16.73 19.50 8.13
CA MET A 8 15.46 19.50 8.85
C MET A 8 14.41 20.39 8.18
N SER A 9 14.80 21.58 7.69
CA SER A 9 13.90 22.46 6.96
C SER A 9 13.39 21.82 5.68
N ILE A 10 14.26 21.18 4.89
CA ILE A 10 13.86 20.47 3.68
C ILE A 10 12.94 19.29 4.01
N PHE A 11 13.26 18.52 5.05
CA PHE A 11 12.43 17.41 5.50
C PHE A 11 11.02 17.87 5.89
N ILE A 12 10.90 18.88 6.76
CA ILE A 12 9.62 19.44 7.20
C ILE A 12 8.83 19.99 6.01
N LEU A 13 9.49 20.71 5.10
CA LEU A 13 8.85 21.28 3.92
C LEU A 13 8.35 20.18 2.96
N THR A 14 9.14 19.12 2.77
CA THR A 14 8.75 17.96 1.96
C THR A 14 7.49 17.31 2.52
N TYR A 15 7.47 17.02 3.83
CA TYR A 15 6.29 16.44 4.50
C TYR A 15 5.08 17.36 4.46
N TYR A 16 5.27 18.67 4.63
CA TYR A 16 4.18 19.64 4.47
C TYR A 16 3.52 19.50 3.09
N PHE A 17 4.30 19.49 2.00
CA PHE A 17 3.75 19.35 0.66
C PHE A 17 3.10 17.98 0.40
N ILE A 18 3.66 16.90 0.95
CA ILE A 18 3.10 15.54 0.84
C ILE A 18 1.75 15.44 1.57
N ILE A 19 1.66 15.95 2.80
CA ILE A 19 0.46 15.87 3.65
C ILE A 19 -0.68 16.69 3.06
N PHE A 20 -0.41 17.92 2.63
CA PHE A 20 -1.44 18.79 2.06
C PHE A 20 -1.77 18.48 0.58
N GLY A 21 -1.08 17.51 -0.03
CA GLY A 21 -1.41 17.00 -1.38
C GLY A 21 -1.38 18.04 -2.49
N LYS A 22 -0.70 19.19 -2.29
CA LYS A 22 -0.74 20.33 -3.21
C LYS A 22 -0.02 20.06 -4.54
N LEU A 23 0.89 19.08 -4.56
CA LEU A 23 1.69 18.68 -5.73
C LEU A 23 1.84 17.15 -5.76
N GLN A 24 2.24 16.60 -6.91
CA GLN A 24 2.56 15.18 -7.04
C GLN A 24 3.72 14.80 -6.09
N ARG A 25 3.49 13.78 -5.26
CA ARG A 25 4.43 13.33 -4.21
C ARG A 25 5.83 13.01 -4.77
N SER A 26 5.88 12.31 -5.91
CA SER A 26 7.12 11.97 -6.62
C SER A 26 7.90 13.21 -7.06
N ALA A 27 7.22 14.22 -7.61
CA ALA A 27 7.83 15.47 -8.05
C ALA A 27 8.43 16.25 -6.88
N ILE A 28 7.71 16.33 -5.75
CA ILE A 28 8.21 17.00 -4.53
C ILE A 28 9.48 16.32 -4.03
N VAL A 29 9.46 15.00 -3.86
CA VAL A 29 10.62 14.23 -3.35
C VAL A 29 11.82 14.40 -4.28
N PHE A 30 11.60 14.35 -5.61
CA PHE A 30 12.67 14.57 -6.59
C PHE A 30 13.25 15.98 -6.52
N LEU A 31 12.41 17.01 -6.48
CA LEU A 31 12.84 18.41 -6.39
C LEU A 31 13.62 18.67 -5.11
N MET A 32 13.14 18.16 -3.96
CA MET A 32 13.80 18.32 -2.67
C MET A 32 15.15 17.60 -2.64
N GLY A 33 15.22 16.38 -3.16
CA GLY A 33 16.49 15.66 -3.33
C GLY A 33 17.48 16.40 -4.23
N LEU A 34 17.00 16.98 -5.34
CA LEU A 34 17.81 17.78 -6.25
C LEU A 34 18.36 19.05 -5.58
N ILE A 35 17.53 19.76 -4.80
CA ILE A 35 17.96 20.94 -4.02
C ILE A 35 19.10 20.57 -3.07
N VAL A 36 18.98 19.47 -2.34
CA VAL A 36 20.03 19.03 -1.41
C VAL A 36 21.32 18.68 -2.15
N ALA A 37 21.23 18.01 -3.30
CA ALA A 37 22.40 17.61 -4.08
C ALA A 37 23.11 18.80 -4.75
N LEU A 38 22.36 19.83 -5.18
CA LEU A 38 22.92 21.02 -5.84
C LEU A 38 23.56 22.00 -4.88
N THR A 39 23.01 22.18 -3.68
CA THR A 39 23.55 23.13 -2.70
C THR A 39 24.90 22.68 -2.13
N LYS A 40 25.27 21.39 -2.28
CA LYS A 40 26.49 20.78 -1.72
C LYS A 40 26.68 21.05 -0.23
N PHE A 41 25.58 21.37 0.45
CA PHE A 41 25.59 21.82 1.84
C PHE A 41 25.71 20.64 2.81
N VAL A 42 25.48 19.43 2.31
CA VAL A 42 25.60 18.16 3.03
C VAL A 42 26.78 17.39 2.48
N GLU A 43 27.79 17.13 3.32
CA GLU A 43 28.95 16.33 2.92
C GLU A 43 28.49 14.89 2.60
N GLY A 44 28.80 14.42 1.39
CA GLY A 44 28.45 13.07 0.93
C GLY A 44 27.32 13.00 -0.11
N MET A 45 26.43 13.99 -0.17
CA MET A 45 25.39 14.08 -1.23
C MET A 45 25.93 14.79 -2.48
N LYS A 46 26.85 14.11 -3.19
CA LYS A 46 27.27 14.54 -4.53
C LYS A 46 26.28 14.01 -5.56
N ILE A 47 25.98 14.80 -6.60
CA ILE A 47 25.07 14.43 -7.69
C ILE A 47 25.42 13.06 -8.31
N HIS A 48 26.71 12.75 -8.47
CA HIS A 48 27.19 11.47 -9.01
C HIS A 48 26.86 10.26 -8.12
N ARG A 49 26.56 10.47 -6.82
CA ARG A 49 26.16 9.44 -5.86
C ARG A 49 24.66 9.35 -5.66
N ILE A 50 23.84 10.15 -6.34
CA ILE A 50 22.37 10.10 -6.21
C ILE A 50 21.84 8.69 -6.48
N GLY A 51 22.44 7.98 -7.45
CA GLY A 51 22.08 6.60 -7.76
C GLY A 51 22.34 5.61 -6.61
N GLU A 52 23.26 5.90 -5.69
CA GLU A 52 23.53 5.07 -4.50
C GLU A 52 22.41 5.19 -3.45
N PHE A 53 21.64 6.28 -3.46
CA PHE A 53 20.51 6.47 -2.54
C PHE A 53 19.19 5.86 -3.07
N ILE A 54 19.20 5.33 -4.31
CA ILE A 54 18.05 4.67 -4.90
C ILE A 54 18.23 3.16 -4.73
N ASP A 55 17.38 2.56 -3.91
CA ASP A 55 17.36 1.10 -3.77
C ASP A 55 16.60 0.46 -4.95
N MET A 56 17.39 -0.01 -5.92
CA MET A 56 16.87 -0.71 -7.11
C MET A 56 16.20 -2.04 -6.77
N ASN A 57 16.56 -2.70 -5.67
CA ASN A 57 15.91 -3.94 -5.24
C ASN A 57 14.48 -3.67 -4.80
N THR A 58 14.27 -2.63 -3.98
CA THR A 58 12.94 -2.19 -3.56
C THR A 58 12.08 -1.79 -4.77
N ILE A 59 12.62 -1.01 -5.71
CA ILE A 59 11.90 -0.62 -6.93
C ILE A 59 11.55 -1.84 -7.79
N GLY A 60 12.50 -2.75 -7.99
CA GLY A 60 12.29 -3.98 -8.75
C GLY A 60 11.23 -4.89 -8.12
N LEU A 61 11.25 -5.03 -6.80
CA LEU A 61 10.26 -5.80 -6.05
C LEU A 61 8.86 -5.19 -6.18
N LEU A 62 8.73 -3.88 -5.96
CA LEU A 62 7.46 -3.14 -6.11
C LEU A 62 6.90 -3.29 -7.53
N LEU A 63 7.76 -3.12 -8.54
CA LEU A 63 7.36 -3.24 -9.94
C LEU A 63 6.91 -4.66 -10.29
N GLY A 64 7.67 -5.68 -9.89
CA GLY A 64 7.31 -7.09 -10.11
C GLY A 64 5.98 -7.46 -9.46
N MET A 65 5.80 -7.06 -8.20
CA MET A 65 4.55 -7.24 -7.46
C MET A 65 3.38 -6.56 -8.17
N MET A 66 3.51 -5.28 -8.52
CA MET A 66 2.46 -4.52 -9.20
C MET A 66 2.07 -5.13 -10.54
N ILE A 67 3.01 -5.68 -11.31
CA ILE A 67 2.73 -6.41 -12.56
C ILE A 67 1.90 -7.66 -12.27
N ILE A 68 2.33 -8.51 -11.33
CA ILE A 68 1.63 -9.75 -10.98
C ILE A 68 0.20 -9.43 -10.52
N VAL A 69 0.06 -8.48 -9.60
CA VAL A 69 -1.22 -8.00 -9.08
C VAL A 69 -2.10 -7.45 -10.21
N GLY A 70 -1.54 -6.63 -11.09
CA GLY A 70 -2.24 -6.05 -12.22
C GLY A 70 -2.79 -7.10 -13.19
N VAL A 71 -2.03 -8.16 -13.45
CA VAL A 71 -2.47 -9.29 -14.29
C VAL A 71 -3.57 -10.09 -13.58
N LEU A 72 -3.38 -10.49 -12.33
CA LEU A 72 -4.37 -11.25 -11.55
C LEU A 72 -5.70 -10.50 -11.41
N LYS A 73 -5.64 -9.18 -11.25
CA LYS A 73 -6.84 -8.33 -11.21
C LYS A 73 -7.64 -8.39 -12.51
N LYS A 74 -6.97 -8.41 -13.66
CA LYS A 74 -7.62 -8.47 -14.98
C LYS A 74 -8.26 -9.83 -15.27
N THR A 75 -7.75 -10.93 -14.69
CA THR A 75 -8.31 -12.28 -14.91
C THR A 75 -9.56 -12.55 -14.09
N GLY A 76 -9.94 -11.67 -13.15
CA GLY A 76 -11.05 -11.90 -12.25
C GLY A 76 -10.73 -12.89 -11.12
N PHE A 77 -9.45 -13.18 -10.88
CA PHE A 77 -9.00 -14.18 -9.92
C PHE A 77 -9.53 -13.93 -8.50
N PHE A 78 -9.51 -12.67 -8.04
CA PHE A 78 -9.97 -12.29 -6.71
C PHE A 78 -11.49 -12.46 -6.57
N GLN A 79 -12.25 -12.08 -7.60
CA GLN A 79 -13.70 -12.29 -7.67
C GLN A 79 -14.03 -13.78 -7.61
N TYR A 80 -13.30 -14.59 -8.38
CA TYR A 80 -13.45 -16.04 -8.35
C TYR A 80 -13.19 -16.62 -6.96
N ALA A 81 -12.11 -16.21 -6.29
CA ALA A 81 -11.79 -16.65 -4.94
C ALA A 81 -12.88 -16.29 -3.93
N ALA A 82 -13.39 -15.05 -3.99
CA ALA A 82 -14.47 -14.60 -3.13
C ALA A 82 -15.76 -15.40 -3.37
N ILE A 83 -16.17 -15.60 -4.64
CA ILE A 83 -17.34 -16.40 -5.00
C ILE A 83 -17.18 -17.84 -4.50
N LYS A 84 -15.98 -18.42 -4.55
CA LYS A 84 -15.72 -19.77 -4.06
C LYS A 84 -15.91 -19.85 -2.54
N VAL A 85 -15.43 -18.85 -1.79
CA VAL A 85 -15.66 -18.74 -0.34
C VAL A 85 -17.14 -18.55 -0.03
N ILE A 86 -17.85 -17.73 -0.81
CA ILE A 86 -19.29 -17.51 -0.67
C ILE A 86 -20.07 -18.80 -0.88
N LYS A 87 -19.81 -19.53 -1.96
CA LYS A 87 -20.48 -20.81 -2.27
C LYS A 87 -20.17 -21.91 -1.27
N ALA A 88 -18.98 -21.88 -0.66
CA ALA A 88 -18.61 -22.78 0.43
C ALA A 88 -19.20 -22.33 1.79
N GLY A 89 -19.58 -21.06 1.89
CA GLY A 89 -20.37 -20.48 2.97
C GLY A 89 -21.78 -21.03 2.95
N GLY A 90 -22.20 -21.66 4.04
CA GLY A 90 -23.62 -21.98 4.22
C GLY A 90 -24.46 -20.71 4.39
N SER A 91 -25.69 -20.85 4.87
CA SER A 91 -26.65 -19.74 5.02
C SER A 91 -26.35 -18.75 6.16
N ASP A 92 -25.28 -18.95 6.93
CA ASP A 92 -24.93 -18.10 8.08
C ASP A 92 -24.08 -16.90 7.64
N PHE A 93 -24.71 -15.73 7.64
CA PHE A 93 -24.14 -14.46 7.25
C PHE A 93 -22.90 -14.06 8.08
N TRP A 94 -22.86 -14.37 9.39
CA TRP A 94 -21.71 -14.06 10.23
C TRP A 94 -20.50 -14.91 9.88
N ARG A 95 -20.72 -16.20 9.64
CA ARG A 95 -19.64 -17.11 9.21
C ARG A 95 -19.10 -16.70 7.86
N LEU A 96 -19.96 -16.26 6.95
CA LEU A 96 -19.56 -15.80 5.63
C LEU A 96 -18.71 -14.54 5.71
N THR A 97 -19.14 -13.56 6.51
CA THR A 97 -18.38 -12.33 6.78
C THR A 97 -16.97 -12.65 7.30
N VAL A 98 -16.85 -13.52 8.30
CA VAL A 98 -15.55 -13.90 8.87
C VAL A 98 -14.65 -14.55 7.82
N ARG A 99 -15.19 -15.43 6.98
CA ARG A 99 -14.41 -16.08 5.91
C ARG A 99 -13.94 -15.10 4.84
N ILE A 100 -14.77 -14.13 4.47
CA ILE A 100 -14.37 -13.05 3.55
C ILE A 100 -13.26 -12.20 4.19
N SER A 101 -13.38 -11.85 5.45
CA SER A 101 -12.34 -11.11 6.18
C SER A 101 -11.01 -11.87 6.25
N MET A 102 -11.04 -13.18 6.49
CA MET A 102 -9.84 -14.01 6.43
C MET A 102 -9.24 -14.05 5.02
N LEU A 103 -10.08 -14.16 3.99
CA LEU A 103 -9.65 -14.14 2.60
C LEU A 103 -8.98 -12.81 2.25
N VAL A 104 -9.56 -11.69 2.70
CA VAL A 104 -8.98 -10.34 2.57
C VAL A 104 -7.63 -10.26 3.27
N ALA A 105 -7.50 -10.77 4.50
CA ALA A 105 -6.23 -10.79 5.21
C ALA A 105 -5.16 -11.61 4.46
N ILE A 106 -5.51 -12.80 3.98
CA ILE A 106 -4.59 -13.66 3.21
C ILE A 106 -4.15 -12.97 1.92
N PHE A 107 -5.07 -12.33 1.18
CA PHE A 107 -4.69 -11.62 -0.03
C PHE A 107 -3.85 -10.38 0.27
N SER A 108 -4.22 -9.60 1.28
CA SER A 108 -3.45 -8.42 1.67
C SER A 108 -2.01 -8.76 2.10
N ALA A 109 -1.76 -9.99 2.56
CA ALA A 109 -0.40 -10.46 2.81
C ALA A 109 0.49 -10.49 1.55
N PHE A 110 -0.07 -10.41 0.34
CA PHE A 110 0.68 -10.42 -0.93
C PHE A 110 0.36 -9.21 -1.83
N LEU A 111 -0.58 -8.37 -1.43
CA LEU A 111 -1.15 -7.26 -2.20
C LEU A 111 -1.15 -6.03 -1.33
N ASP A 112 -0.99 -4.84 -1.92
CA ASP A 112 -1.16 -3.63 -1.13
C ASP A 112 -2.57 -3.55 -0.53
N ASN A 113 -2.63 -3.13 0.73
CA ASN A 113 -3.85 -3.06 1.53
C ASN A 113 -4.98 -2.28 0.84
N VAL A 114 -4.66 -1.17 0.18
CA VAL A 114 -5.64 -0.32 -0.54
C VAL A 114 -6.21 -1.06 -1.73
N THR A 115 -5.37 -1.67 -2.57
CA THR A 115 -5.82 -2.48 -3.71
C THR A 115 -6.70 -3.64 -3.27
N THR A 116 -6.33 -4.33 -2.18
CA THR A 116 -7.14 -5.42 -1.64
C THR A 116 -8.52 -4.95 -1.22
N ILE A 117 -8.62 -3.84 -0.47
CA ILE A 117 -9.91 -3.26 -0.09
C ILE A 117 -10.73 -2.92 -1.34
N LEU A 118 -10.15 -2.22 -2.30
CA LEU A 118 -10.86 -1.83 -3.54
C LEU A 118 -11.33 -3.01 -4.39
N LEU A 119 -10.63 -4.15 -4.34
CA LEU A 119 -11.03 -5.37 -5.03
C LEU A 119 -12.18 -6.09 -4.36
N PHE A 120 -12.18 -6.14 -3.02
CA PHE A 120 -13.18 -6.87 -2.24
C PHE A 120 -14.41 -6.04 -1.91
N SER A 121 -14.33 -4.70 -1.85
CA SER A 121 -15.47 -3.83 -1.56
C SER A 121 -16.67 -4.03 -2.48
N PRO A 122 -16.53 -4.11 -3.83
CA PRO A 122 -17.67 -4.37 -4.71
C PRO A 122 -18.35 -5.71 -4.42
N ILE A 123 -17.56 -6.73 -4.10
CA ILE A 123 -18.06 -8.07 -3.78
C ILE A 123 -18.82 -8.04 -2.45
N LEU A 124 -18.27 -7.32 -1.47
CA LEU A 124 -18.89 -7.12 -0.17
C LEU A 124 -20.22 -6.36 -0.29
N PHE A 125 -20.27 -5.27 -1.08
CA PHE A 125 -21.51 -4.53 -1.33
C PHE A 125 -22.59 -5.43 -1.93
N LEU A 126 -22.27 -6.18 -2.98
CA LEU A 126 -23.22 -7.12 -3.60
C LEU A 126 -23.75 -8.15 -2.60
N LEU A 127 -22.92 -8.59 -1.67
CA LEU A 127 -23.31 -9.57 -0.65
C LEU A 127 -24.23 -8.92 0.40
N LEU A 128 -23.92 -7.71 0.84
CA LEU A 128 -24.68 -6.98 1.86
C LEU A 128 -26.01 -6.46 1.33
N ASP A 129 -26.09 -6.09 0.05
CA ASP A 129 -27.33 -5.71 -0.61
C ASP A 129 -28.33 -6.87 -0.64
N THR A 130 -27.87 -8.12 -0.76
CA THR A 130 -28.78 -9.29 -0.76
C THR A 130 -29.44 -9.59 0.59
N VAL A 131 -28.86 -9.07 1.68
CA VAL A 131 -29.36 -9.25 3.04
C VAL A 131 -29.88 -7.94 3.65
N GLU A 132 -29.88 -6.85 2.88
CA GLU A 132 -30.35 -5.51 3.26
C GLU A 132 -29.69 -4.97 4.56
N VAL A 133 -28.38 -5.17 4.71
CA VAL A 133 -27.61 -4.69 5.88
C VAL A 133 -26.70 -3.52 5.50
N ASP A 134 -26.56 -2.53 6.39
CA ASP A 134 -25.62 -1.40 6.21
C ASP A 134 -24.18 -1.90 5.96
N PRO A 135 -23.54 -1.52 4.85
CA PRO A 135 -22.20 -1.97 4.52
C PRO A 135 -21.09 -1.35 5.38
N THR A 136 -21.36 -0.25 6.06
CA THR A 136 -20.36 0.54 6.77
C THR A 136 -19.51 -0.28 7.76
N PRO A 137 -20.09 -1.07 8.68
CA PRO A 137 -19.31 -1.84 9.66
C PRO A 137 -18.46 -2.94 9.01
N PHE A 138 -18.95 -3.52 7.92
CA PHE A 138 -18.27 -4.60 7.20
C PHE A 138 -17.11 -4.06 6.37
N LEU A 139 -17.24 -2.84 5.83
CA LEU A 139 -16.13 -2.11 5.21
C LEU A 139 -15.00 -1.88 6.23
N PHE A 140 -15.33 -1.42 7.44
CA PHE A 140 -14.33 -1.30 8.52
C PHE A 140 -13.68 -2.64 8.84
N LEU A 141 -14.46 -3.72 8.89
CA LEU A 141 -13.93 -5.06 9.14
C LEU A 141 -12.92 -5.51 8.07
N ILE A 142 -13.22 -5.32 6.78
CA ILE A 142 -12.27 -5.67 5.72
C ILE A 142 -11.06 -4.73 5.70
N VAL A 143 -11.21 -3.46 6.08
CA VAL A 143 -10.09 -2.52 6.23
C VAL A 143 -9.15 -3.00 7.33
N ILE A 144 -9.68 -3.35 8.51
CA ILE A 144 -8.89 -3.88 9.61
C ILE A 144 -8.21 -5.19 9.20
N SER A 145 -8.96 -6.11 8.59
CA SER A 145 -8.44 -7.41 8.14
C SER A 145 -7.35 -7.25 7.08
N SER A 146 -7.51 -6.29 6.16
CA SER A 146 -6.52 -5.95 5.15
C SER A 146 -5.23 -5.42 5.78
N ASN A 147 -5.31 -4.55 6.78
CA ASN A 147 -4.10 -4.04 7.45
C ASN A 147 -3.40 -5.13 8.29
N ILE A 148 -4.15 -5.99 8.97
CA ILE A 148 -3.57 -7.15 9.70
C ILE A 148 -2.89 -8.10 8.71
N GLY A 149 -3.53 -8.39 7.58
CA GLY A 149 -2.95 -9.23 6.53
C GLY A 149 -1.69 -8.61 5.90
N GLY A 150 -1.75 -7.32 5.54
CA GLY A 150 -0.66 -6.61 4.88
C GLY A 150 0.61 -6.51 5.73
N THR A 151 0.45 -6.45 7.05
CA THR A 151 1.56 -6.46 8.01
C THR A 151 2.12 -7.86 8.30
N ALA A 152 1.47 -8.92 7.83
CA ALA A 152 1.95 -10.29 8.01
C ALA A 152 3.17 -10.62 7.14
N THR A 153 3.43 -9.84 6.07
CA THR A 153 4.61 -10.02 5.22
C THR A 153 5.29 -8.70 4.92
N MET A 154 6.56 -8.75 4.53
CA MET A 154 7.30 -7.59 4.03
C MET A 154 6.78 -7.08 2.68
N ILE A 155 5.90 -7.82 1.99
CA ILE A 155 5.41 -7.50 0.64
C ILE A 155 4.08 -6.73 0.71
N GLY A 156 3.27 -6.96 1.76
CA GLY A 156 1.88 -6.53 1.82
C GLY A 156 1.62 -5.02 1.82
N ASP A 157 2.64 -4.17 2.01
CA ASP A 157 2.55 -2.75 1.68
C ASP A 157 3.93 -2.14 1.35
N PRO A 158 3.98 -0.97 0.66
CA PRO A 158 5.24 -0.31 0.35
C PRO A 158 6.09 0.08 1.59
N PRO A 159 5.52 0.59 2.70
CA PRO A 159 6.26 0.81 3.94
C PRO A 159 6.97 -0.43 4.49
N ASN A 160 6.34 -1.61 4.47
CA ASN A 160 6.90 -2.86 4.98
C ASN A 160 8.08 -3.31 4.14
N ILE A 161 8.03 -3.09 2.81
CA ILE A 161 9.17 -3.33 1.93
C ILE A 161 10.32 -2.39 2.30
N LEU A 162 10.04 -1.09 2.48
CA LEU A 162 11.08 -0.11 2.82
C LEU A 162 11.77 -0.43 4.15
N VAL A 163 11.02 -0.91 5.14
CA VAL A 163 11.60 -1.36 6.40
C VAL A 163 12.38 -2.66 6.20
N GLY A 164 11.82 -3.62 5.46
CA GLY A 164 12.45 -4.92 5.21
C GLY A 164 13.69 -4.86 4.32
N SER A 165 13.82 -3.86 3.44
CA SER A 165 15.03 -3.63 2.64
C SER A 165 16.11 -2.83 3.38
N ALA A 166 15.73 -2.11 4.44
CA ALA A 166 16.66 -1.38 5.29
C ALA A 166 17.27 -2.22 6.43
N SER A 167 16.74 -3.43 6.67
CA SER A 167 17.20 -4.40 7.68
C SER A 167 18.07 -5.50 7.07
#